data_AF-A0AAD7BYR7-F1
#
_entry.id   AF-A0AAD7BYR7-F1
#
_cell.length_a   1.000
_cell.length_b   1.000
_cell.length_c   1.000
_cell.angle_alpha   90.00
_cell.angle_beta   90.00
_cell.angle_gamma   90.00
#
_symmetry.space_group_name_H-M   'P 1'
#
loop_
_entity.id
_entity.type
_entity.pdbx_description
1 polymer ?
#
loop_
_entity_poly.entity_id
_entity_poly.type
_entity_poly.pdbx_seq_one_letter_code
_entity_poly.pdbx_strand_id
1 'polypeptide(L)'
;MIAAMLRLGRKYGISTAETSAIRCINIHSEFPGTLEGWNRKDNGPLIKIKDGHGVLFDLLTLAYEFGIFTSIPTIAYECLRDQPLERIFKGVKRADGSRVILPPKILQALTVGFERIMRFQHEEYMWMENSTVIPSASCDEEEECIEARVKLRRTVAWNEWSNAPDCFALWFTWRDFSGDFCKPCASAGKAAQAASRGKAWQALPSFFGLAAWKELKDVQ
;
A
#
# COMPACT_ATOMS: atom_id res chain seq x y z
N MET A 1 -10.36 -9.67 -18.88
CA MET A 1 -10.89 -10.99 -18.48
C MET A 1 -11.69 -10.90 -17.18
N ILE A 2 -11.09 -10.45 -16.06
CA ILE A 2 -11.77 -10.28 -14.75
C ILE A 2 -13.04 -9.40 -14.85
N ALA A 3 -12.94 -8.23 -15.49
CA ALA A 3 -14.10 -7.35 -15.72
C ALA A 3 -15.25 -8.02 -16.48
N ALA A 4 -14.91 -8.80 -17.52
CA ALA A 4 -15.90 -9.52 -18.34
C ALA A 4 -16.54 -10.66 -17.54
N MET A 5 -15.76 -11.41 -16.75
CA MET A 5 -16.28 -12.46 -15.88
C MET A 5 -17.23 -11.91 -14.81
N LEU A 6 -16.90 -10.79 -14.18
CA LEU A 6 -17.78 -10.13 -13.20
C LEU A 6 -19.08 -9.64 -13.86
N ARG A 7 -18.97 -8.92 -14.98
CA ARG A 7 -20.14 -8.34 -15.67
C ARG A 7 -21.05 -9.41 -16.27
N LEU A 8 -20.50 -10.46 -16.88
CA LEU A 8 -21.27 -11.56 -17.44
C LEU A 8 -21.84 -12.47 -16.33
N GLY A 9 -21.06 -12.74 -15.28
CA GLY A 9 -21.51 -13.48 -14.10
C GLY A 9 -22.77 -12.86 -13.50
N ARG A 10 -22.71 -11.56 -13.19
CA ARG A 10 -23.83 -10.82 -12.61
C ARG A 10 -25.01 -10.65 -13.57
N LYS A 11 -24.74 -10.37 -14.86
CA LYS A 11 -25.80 -10.18 -15.87
C LYS A 11 -26.58 -11.47 -16.16
N TYR A 12 -25.92 -12.63 -16.11
CA TYR A 12 -26.52 -13.91 -16.50
C TYR A 12 -26.73 -14.87 -15.33
N GLY A 13 -26.48 -14.44 -14.09
CA GLY A 13 -26.61 -15.29 -12.89
C GLY A 13 -25.66 -16.48 -12.86
N ILE A 14 -24.51 -16.39 -13.54
CA ILE A 14 -23.52 -17.46 -13.62
C ILE A 14 -22.63 -17.37 -12.38
N SER A 15 -23.11 -17.96 -11.28
CA SER A 15 -22.47 -17.92 -9.96
C SER A 15 -21.01 -18.40 -10.00
N THR A 16 -20.66 -19.33 -10.89
CA THR A 16 -19.29 -19.84 -11.04
C THR A 16 -18.34 -18.81 -11.63
N ALA A 17 -18.79 -17.96 -12.56
CA ALA A 17 -17.97 -16.91 -13.18
C ALA A 17 -17.75 -15.72 -12.23
N GLU A 18 -18.80 -15.34 -11.50
CA GLU A 18 -18.75 -14.29 -10.47
C GLU A 18 -17.88 -14.72 -9.28
N THR A 19 -18.10 -15.92 -8.75
CA THR A 19 -17.27 -16.48 -7.67
C THR A 19 -15.81 -16.60 -8.11
N SER A 20 -15.54 -17.02 -9.35
CA SER A 20 -14.17 -17.11 -9.86
C SER A 20 -13.50 -15.74 -10.00
N ALA A 21 -14.23 -14.70 -10.37
CA ALA A 21 -13.67 -13.36 -10.53
C ALA A 21 -13.48 -12.63 -9.19
N ILE A 22 -14.41 -12.79 -8.24
CA ILE A 22 -14.23 -12.37 -6.84
C ILE A 22 -13.04 -13.11 -6.22
N ARG A 23 -12.94 -14.42 -6.47
CA ARG A 23 -11.78 -15.22 -6.09
C ARG A 23 -10.49 -14.71 -6.73
N CYS A 24 -10.51 -14.26 -7.99
CA CYS A 24 -9.31 -13.68 -8.58
C CYS A 24 -8.88 -12.38 -7.90
N ILE A 25 -9.82 -11.55 -7.46
CA ILE A 25 -9.54 -10.28 -6.76
C ILE A 25 -9.08 -10.55 -5.31
N ASN A 26 -9.76 -11.44 -4.59
CA ASN A 26 -9.55 -11.68 -3.16
C ASN A 26 -8.52 -12.78 -2.82
N ILE A 27 -8.40 -13.84 -3.63
CA ILE A 27 -7.74 -15.11 -3.23
C ILE A 27 -6.37 -15.31 -3.89
N HIS A 28 -6.01 -14.57 -4.94
CA HIS A 28 -4.67 -14.72 -5.56
C HIS A 28 -3.54 -13.98 -4.83
N SER A 29 -3.60 -13.82 -3.50
CA SER A 29 -2.51 -13.31 -2.65
C SER A 29 -2.00 -11.88 -2.92
N GLU A 30 -2.51 -11.19 -3.94
CA GLU A 30 -2.01 -9.86 -4.33
C GLU A 30 -2.51 -8.71 -3.45
N PHE A 31 -3.70 -8.88 -2.86
CA PHE A 31 -4.40 -7.89 -2.04
C PHE A 31 -4.89 -8.50 -0.71
N PRO A 32 -3.97 -8.89 0.17
CA PRO A 32 -4.29 -9.61 1.40
C PRO A 32 -4.99 -8.70 2.43
N GLY A 33 -5.92 -9.27 3.20
CA GLY A 33 -6.55 -8.59 4.34
C GLY A 33 -5.72 -8.61 5.64
N THR A 34 -4.54 -9.25 5.63
CA THR A 34 -3.63 -9.31 6.79
C THR A 34 -2.23 -8.82 6.45
N LEU A 35 -1.56 -8.23 7.45
CA LEU A 35 -0.20 -7.70 7.31
C LEU A 35 0.81 -8.81 7.00
N GLU A 36 0.61 -10.01 7.54
CA GLU A 36 1.46 -11.16 7.23
C GLU A 36 1.30 -11.58 5.77
N GLY A 37 0.06 -11.53 5.24
CA GLY A 37 -0.19 -11.76 3.82
C GLY A 37 0.53 -10.74 2.96
N TRP A 38 0.50 -9.47 3.38
CA TRP A 38 1.19 -8.38 2.69
C TRP A 38 2.71 -8.58 2.68
N ASN A 39 3.30 -8.89 3.83
CA ASN A 39 4.75 -9.14 3.93
C ASN A 39 5.22 -10.37 3.15
N ARG A 40 4.34 -11.35 2.88
CA ARG A 40 4.66 -12.50 2.01
C ARG A 40 4.74 -12.12 0.53
N LYS A 41 4.06 -11.05 0.10
CA LYS A 41 4.07 -10.53 -1.27
C LYS A 41 5.47 -10.14 -1.73
N ASP A 42 6.28 -9.58 -0.84
CA ASP A 42 7.65 -9.16 -1.13
C ASP A 42 8.64 -10.33 -1.31
N ASN A 43 8.26 -11.55 -0.93
CA ASN A 43 9.16 -12.71 -0.92
C ASN A 43 8.77 -13.82 -1.91
N GLY A 44 7.72 -13.64 -2.72
CA GLY A 44 7.19 -14.66 -3.62
C GLY A 44 7.15 -14.23 -5.10
N PRO A 45 7.08 -15.19 -6.05
CA PRO A 45 6.81 -14.87 -7.45
C PRO A 45 5.39 -14.32 -7.56
N LEU A 46 5.28 -12.99 -7.63
CA LEU A 46 4.04 -12.27 -7.91
C LEU A 46 3.38 -12.86 -9.16
N ILE A 47 2.10 -13.19 -9.07
CA ILE A 47 1.30 -13.43 -10.27
C ILE A 47 1.30 -12.10 -11.07
N LYS A 48 1.42 -12.27 -12.38
CA LYS A 48 1.76 -11.27 -13.40
C LYS A 48 0.63 -10.27 -13.70
N ILE A 49 -0.15 -9.83 -12.71
CA ILE A 49 -1.22 -8.85 -12.94
C ILE A 49 -0.64 -7.43 -13.14
N LYS A 50 0.65 -7.22 -12.83
CA LYS A 50 1.37 -5.95 -13.04
C LYS A 50 1.78 -5.66 -14.50
N ASP A 51 1.65 -6.61 -15.42
CA ASP A 51 2.17 -6.42 -16.80
C ASP A 51 1.28 -5.52 -17.69
N GLY A 52 0.22 -4.91 -17.13
CA GLY A 52 -0.65 -3.97 -17.84
C GLY A 52 -0.71 -2.58 -17.21
N HIS A 53 -0.40 -1.54 -18.00
CA HIS A 53 -0.66 -0.15 -17.60
C HIS A 53 -2.15 0.04 -17.27
N GLY A 54 -2.44 0.51 -16.05
CA GLY A 54 -3.80 0.85 -15.62
C GLY A 54 -4.60 -0.29 -14.97
N VAL A 55 -4.02 -1.49 -14.81
CA VAL A 55 -4.73 -2.64 -14.22
C VAL A 55 -5.19 -2.37 -12.80
N LEU A 56 -4.38 -1.71 -11.96
CA LEU A 56 -4.80 -1.32 -10.60
C LEU A 56 -6.04 -0.41 -10.60
N PHE A 57 -6.18 0.47 -11.59
CA PHE A 57 -7.33 1.37 -11.69
C PHE A 57 -8.59 0.61 -12.10
N ASP A 58 -8.44 -0.35 -13.02
CA ASP A 58 -9.52 -1.25 -13.40
C ASP A 58 -9.96 -2.11 -12.21
N LEU A 59 -9.01 -2.70 -11.47
CA LEU A 59 -9.30 -3.49 -10.27
C LEU A 59 -10.00 -2.67 -9.19
N LEU A 60 -9.52 -1.45 -8.92
CA LEU A 60 -10.13 -0.57 -7.93
C LEU A 60 -11.56 -0.20 -8.35
N THR A 61 -11.76 0.13 -9.63
CA THR A 61 -13.08 0.45 -10.18
C THR A 61 -14.04 -0.73 -10.05
N LEU A 62 -13.58 -1.94 -10.40
CA LEU A 62 -14.39 -3.16 -10.26
C LEU A 62 -14.69 -3.48 -8.79
N ALA A 63 -13.73 -3.32 -7.89
CA ALA A 63 -13.95 -3.57 -6.47
C ALA A 63 -15.04 -2.65 -5.90
N TYR A 64 -15.07 -1.38 -6.29
CA TYR A 64 -16.16 -0.47 -5.94
C TYR A 64 -17.49 -0.81 -6.64
N GLU A 65 -17.46 -1.19 -7.93
CA GLU A 65 -18.65 -1.53 -8.74
C GLU A 65 -19.37 -2.78 -8.21
N PHE A 66 -18.61 -3.76 -7.74
CA PHE A 66 -19.11 -5.05 -7.26
C PHE A 66 -19.13 -5.18 -5.74
N GLY A 67 -18.73 -4.14 -5.00
CA GLY A 67 -18.77 -4.15 -3.53
C GLY A 67 -17.76 -5.11 -2.89
N ILE A 68 -16.60 -5.30 -3.50
CA ILE A 68 -15.50 -6.13 -3.00
C ILE A 68 -14.62 -5.28 -2.08
N PHE A 69 -15.20 -4.84 -0.96
CA PHE A 69 -14.59 -3.86 -0.06
C PHE A 69 -13.35 -4.37 0.67
N THR A 70 -13.20 -5.68 0.87
CA THR A 70 -12.04 -6.26 1.56
C THR A 70 -10.72 -6.03 0.83
N SER A 71 -10.73 -5.96 -0.50
CA SER A 71 -9.53 -5.73 -1.32
C SER A 71 -9.21 -4.25 -1.56
N ILE A 72 -10.18 -3.35 -1.37
CA ILE A 72 -10.02 -1.93 -1.70
C ILE A 72 -8.85 -1.26 -0.96
N PRO A 73 -8.66 -1.42 0.38
CA PRO A 73 -7.62 -0.69 1.09
C PRO A 73 -6.22 -0.95 0.50
N THR A 74 -5.93 -2.21 0.17
CA THR A 74 -4.66 -2.61 -0.43
C THR A 74 -4.51 -2.18 -1.89
N ILE A 75 -5.57 -2.30 -2.71
CA ILE A 75 -5.52 -1.86 -4.12
C ILE A 75 -5.35 -0.33 -4.18
N ALA A 76 -6.09 0.41 -3.36
CA ALA A 76 -6.03 1.86 -3.29
C ALA A 76 -4.66 2.35 -2.83
N TYR A 77 -4.08 1.70 -1.83
CA TYR A 77 -2.71 1.98 -1.39
C TYR A 77 -1.68 1.71 -2.49
N GLU A 78 -1.80 0.60 -3.22
CA GLU A 78 -0.93 0.30 -4.37
C GLU A 78 -1.07 1.33 -5.49
N CYS A 79 -2.28 1.83 -5.76
CA CYS A 79 -2.50 2.93 -6.71
C CYS A 79 -1.74 4.20 -6.30
N LEU A 80 -1.81 4.59 -5.02
CA LEU A 80 -1.11 5.77 -4.50
C LEU A 80 0.41 5.59 -4.49
N ARG A 81 0.89 4.37 -4.27
CA ARG A 81 2.32 4.03 -4.33
C ARG A 81 2.86 4.08 -5.75
N ASP A 82 2.14 3.48 -6.71
CA ASP A 82 2.68 3.25 -8.06
C ASP A 82 2.45 4.43 -9.01
N GLN A 83 1.58 5.38 -8.67
CA GLN A 83 1.17 6.46 -9.57
C GLN A 83 1.26 7.82 -8.87
N PRO A 84 1.93 8.82 -9.48
CA PRO A 84 1.84 10.18 -8.98
C PRO A 84 0.39 10.68 -9.06
N LEU A 85 0.01 11.57 -8.14
CA LEU A 85 -1.36 12.12 -8.09
C LEU A 85 -1.82 12.69 -9.44
N GLU A 86 -0.93 13.39 -10.16
CA GLU A 86 -1.23 13.92 -11.50
C GLU A 86 -1.72 12.81 -12.45
N ARG A 87 -1.08 11.64 -12.43
CA ARG A 87 -1.45 10.49 -13.26
C ARG A 87 -2.72 9.80 -12.75
N ILE A 88 -2.98 9.83 -11.44
CA ILE A 88 -4.27 9.40 -10.87
C ILE A 88 -5.42 10.25 -11.43
N PHE A 89 -5.27 11.57 -11.46
CA PHE A 89 -6.29 12.48 -12.00
C PHE A 89 -6.42 12.42 -13.52
N LYS A 90 -5.30 12.38 -14.26
CA LYS A 90 -5.29 12.34 -15.74
C LYS A 90 -5.60 10.95 -16.29
N GLY A 91 -5.61 9.92 -15.46
CA GLY A 91 -5.76 8.53 -15.88
C GLY A 91 -4.51 7.94 -16.54
N VAL A 92 -4.55 6.64 -16.80
CA VAL A 92 -3.42 5.86 -17.33
C VAL A 92 -3.72 5.42 -18.76
N LYS A 93 -2.78 5.67 -19.68
CA LYS A 93 -2.87 5.17 -21.06
C LYS A 93 -2.51 3.68 -21.11
N ARG A 94 -3.33 2.88 -21.78
CA ARG A 94 -3.13 1.45 -22.03
C ARG A 94 -2.34 1.24 -23.33
N ALA A 95 -1.88 0.01 -23.55
CA ALA A 95 -1.15 -0.38 -24.75
C ALA A 95 -1.96 -0.20 -26.05
N ASP A 96 -3.29 -0.39 -25.98
CA ASP A 96 -4.22 -0.18 -27.10
C ASP A 96 -4.53 1.31 -27.39
N GLY A 97 -3.88 2.23 -26.67
CA GLY A 97 -4.09 3.67 -26.80
C GLY A 97 -5.29 4.21 -26.01
N SER A 98 -6.15 3.35 -25.47
CA SER A 98 -7.24 3.74 -24.58
C SER A 98 -6.71 4.30 -23.26
N ARG A 99 -7.57 4.98 -22.50
CA ARG A 99 -7.23 5.55 -21.20
C ARG A 99 -8.19 5.04 -20.13
N VAL A 100 -7.65 4.53 -19.03
CA VAL A 100 -8.43 4.26 -17.82
C VAL A 100 -8.46 5.52 -16.97
N ILE A 101 -9.67 5.95 -16.61
CA ILE A 101 -9.90 7.10 -15.75
C ILE A 101 -10.72 6.61 -14.57
N LEU A 102 -10.30 6.96 -13.36
CA LEU A 102 -11.02 6.59 -12.15
C LEU A 102 -12.29 7.43 -12.01
N PRO A 103 -13.42 6.83 -11.61
CA PRO A 103 -14.63 7.57 -11.27
C PRO A 103 -14.39 8.64 -10.19
N PRO A 104 -15.13 9.76 -10.18
CA PRO A 104 -14.95 10.85 -9.22
C PRO A 104 -14.97 10.41 -7.75
N LYS A 105 -15.87 9.48 -7.39
CA LYS A 105 -15.95 8.93 -6.02
C LYS A 105 -14.66 8.23 -5.59
N ILE A 106 -14.02 7.49 -6.50
CA ILE A 106 -12.76 6.79 -6.23
C ILE A 106 -11.61 7.79 -6.16
N LEU A 107 -11.57 8.77 -7.06
CA LEU A 107 -10.59 9.86 -7.01
C LEU A 107 -10.64 10.59 -5.67
N GLN A 108 -11.83 10.96 -5.20
CA GLN A 108 -12.01 11.60 -3.91
C GLN A 108 -11.48 10.74 -2.76
N ALA A 109 -11.81 9.44 -2.76
CA ALA A 109 -11.32 8.51 -1.75
C ALA A 109 -9.78 8.39 -1.76
N LEU A 110 -9.16 8.36 -2.93
CA LEU A 110 -7.70 8.33 -3.08
C LEU A 110 -7.04 9.64 -2.61
N THR A 111 -7.61 10.80 -2.95
CA THR A 111 -7.08 12.10 -2.53
C THR A 111 -7.12 12.26 -1.01
N VAL A 112 -8.27 11.95 -0.39
CA VAL A 112 -8.41 11.98 1.08
C VAL A 112 -7.52 10.92 1.73
N GLY A 113 -7.44 9.74 1.13
CA GLY A 113 -6.56 8.67 1.60
C GLY A 113 -5.09 9.07 1.58
N PHE A 114 -4.64 9.71 0.50
CA PHE A 114 -3.28 10.24 0.38
C PHE A 114 -2.96 11.22 1.51
N GLU A 115 -3.82 12.23 1.73
CA GLU A 115 -3.63 13.21 2.81
C GLU A 115 -3.54 12.52 4.19
N ARG A 116 -4.44 11.58 4.48
CA ARG A 116 -4.47 10.85 5.74
C ARG A 116 -3.24 9.97 5.93
N ILE A 117 -2.79 9.30 4.88
CA ILE A 117 -1.57 8.49 4.89
C ILE A 117 -0.35 9.38 5.18
N MET A 118 -0.23 10.53 4.50
CA MET A 118 0.88 11.45 4.71
C MET A 118 0.91 11.99 6.15
N ARG A 119 -0.25 12.37 6.70
CA ARG A 119 -0.36 12.78 8.11
C ARG A 119 0.02 11.66 9.06
N PHE A 120 -0.53 10.46 8.84
CA PHE A 120 -0.21 9.29 9.66
C PHE A 120 1.28 8.96 9.62
N GLN A 121 1.89 8.99 8.43
CA GLN A 121 3.33 8.76 8.29
C GLN A 121 4.13 9.78 9.09
N HIS A 122 3.77 11.06 8.99
CA HIS A 122 4.44 12.11 9.76
C HIS A 122 4.40 11.81 11.25
N GLU A 123 3.24 11.47 11.80
CA GLU A 123 3.05 11.20 13.24
C GLU A 123 3.72 9.91 13.70
N GLU A 124 3.48 8.80 12.99
CA GLU A 124 3.88 7.47 13.43
C GLU A 124 5.33 7.13 13.10
N TYR A 125 5.95 7.84 12.15
CA TYR A 125 7.37 7.70 11.85
C TYR A 125 8.25 8.76 12.54
N MET A 126 7.70 9.55 13.47
CA MET A 126 8.48 10.47 14.31
C MET A 126 9.58 9.79 15.13
N TRP A 127 9.51 8.48 15.35
CA TRP A 127 10.59 7.74 15.99
C TRP A 127 11.92 7.86 15.23
N MET A 128 11.90 8.17 13.92
CA MET A 128 13.11 8.45 13.14
C MET A 128 13.78 9.78 13.53
N GLU A 129 13.02 10.75 14.05
CA GLU A 129 13.55 12.01 14.59
C GLU A 129 13.94 11.87 16.06
N ASN A 130 13.39 10.87 16.76
CA ASN A 130 13.61 10.66 18.18
C ASN A 130 15.03 10.13 18.46
N SER A 131 15.84 10.94 19.15
CA SER A 131 17.21 10.60 19.57
C SER A 131 17.28 9.53 20.67
N THR A 132 16.15 9.02 21.16
CA THR A 132 16.12 7.90 22.11
C THR A 132 15.90 6.53 21.45
N VAL A 133 15.53 6.51 20.16
CA VAL A 133 15.32 5.27 19.40
C VAL A 133 16.57 4.95 18.60
N ILE A 134 17.05 5.93 17.84
CA ILE A 134 18.35 5.91 17.18
C ILE A 134 18.98 7.30 17.40
N PRO A 135 20.15 7.40 18.05
CA PRO A 135 20.85 6.33 18.77
C PRO A 135 19.99 5.71 19.89
N SER A 136 20.12 4.41 20.10
CA SER A 136 19.52 3.76 21.28
C SER A 136 20.36 4.07 22.52
N ALA A 137 19.81 3.91 23.72
CA ALA A 137 20.56 4.11 24.96
C ALA A 137 21.79 3.20 25.11
N SER A 138 21.86 2.11 24.33
CA SER A 138 23.00 1.18 24.29
C SER A 138 23.75 1.28 22.96
N CYS A 139 23.77 2.44 22.31
CA CYS A 139 24.47 2.62 21.04
C CYS A 139 25.99 2.50 21.22
N ASP A 140 26.62 1.70 20.37
CA ASP A 140 28.07 1.50 20.36
C ASP A 140 28.82 2.47 19.42
N GLU A 141 28.12 3.06 18.45
CA GLU A 141 28.68 3.85 17.32
C GLU A 141 27.74 5.06 17.07
N GLU A 142 27.79 6.06 17.95
CA GLU A 142 26.78 7.12 18.00
C GLU A 142 26.75 7.98 16.73
N GLU A 143 27.93 8.41 16.26
CA GLU A 143 28.08 9.29 15.10
C GLU A 143 27.60 8.59 13.82
N GLU A 144 28.05 7.36 13.58
CA GLU A 144 27.64 6.52 12.45
C GLU A 144 26.13 6.25 12.47
N CYS A 145 25.56 5.95 13.64
CA CYS A 145 24.11 5.73 13.76
C CYS A 145 23.30 7.01 13.54
N ILE A 146 23.81 8.18 13.91
CA ILE A 146 23.17 9.46 13.60
C ILE A 146 23.18 9.71 12.08
N GLU A 147 24.32 9.49 11.42
CA GLU A 147 24.42 9.63 9.96
C GLU A 147 23.48 8.66 9.23
N ALA A 148 23.49 7.39 9.65
CA ALA A 148 22.59 6.37 9.12
C ALA A 148 21.12 6.72 9.33
N ARG A 149 20.77 7.34 10.46
CA ARG A 149 19.41 7.82 10.73
C ARG A 149 19.02 8.96 9.80
N VAL A 150 19.94 9.90 9.54
CA VAL A 150 19.71 10.99 8.57
C VAL A 150 19.52 10.43 7.16
N LYS A 151 20.30 9.41 6.76
CA LYS A 151 20.15 8.70 5.49
C LYS A 151 18.80 8.00 5.40
N LEU A 152 18.41 7.24 6.43
CA LEU A 152 17.10 6.61 6.54
C LEU A 152 15.97 7.63 6.37
N ARG A 153 16.04 8.75 7.09
CA ARG A 153 15.06 9.83 6.97
C ARG A 153 14.98 10.34 5.54
N ARG A 154 16.11 10.60 4.89
CA ARG A 154 16.13 11.09 3.51
C ARG A 154 15.44 10.08 2.59
N THR A 155 15.79 8.81 2.65
CA THR A 155 15.19 7.78 1.80
C THR A 155 13.69 7.60 2.04
N VAL A 156 13.23 7.69 3.30
CA VAL A 156 11.81 7.51 3.65
C VAL A 156 10.98 8.78 3.37
N ALA A 157 11.51 9.96 3.66
CA ALA A 157 10.77 11.22 3.46
C ALA A 157 10.85 11.73 2.02
N TRP A 158 11.93 11.41 1.33
CA TRP A 158 12.23 11.86 -0.03
C TRP A 158 12.64 10.64 -0.85
N ASN A 159 11.68 10.05 -1.56
CA ASN A 159 12.05 9.00 -2.50
C ASN A 159 12.92 9.62 -3.60
N GLU A 160 14.22 9.37 -3.54
CA GLU A 160 15.17 9.81 -4.56
C GLU A 160 14.81 9.28 -5.96
N TRP A 161 14.02 8.21 -6.04
CA TRP A 161 13.55 7.63 -7.31
C TRP A 161 12.27 8.27 -7.88
N SER A 162 11.41 8.92 -7.08
CA SER A 162 10.12 9.46 -7.55
C SER A 162 10.04 10.99 -7.58
N ASN A 163 10.99 11.70 -6.94
CA ASN A 163 10.93 13.16 -6.76
C ASN A 163 9.59 13.65 -6.15
N ALA A 164 8.90 12.79 -5.42
CA ALA A 164 7.60 13.09 -4.80
C ALA A 164 7.54 12.52 -3.37
N PRO A 165 6.70 13.10 -2.50
CA PRO A 165 6.35 12.47 -1.24
C PRO A 165 5.58 11.18 -1.54
N ASP A 166 6.15 10.06 -1.11
CA ASP A 166 5.65 8.73 -1.39
C ASP A 166 4.86 8.18 -0.19
N CYS A 167 3.76 7.48 -0.49
CA CYS A 167 2.99 6.74 0.50
C CYS A 167 3.75 5.47 0.94
N PHE A 168 4.70 5.59 1.87
CA PHE A 168 5.59 4.48 2.29
C PHE A 168 5.19 3.76 3.58
N ALA A 169 4.10 4.15 4.24
CA ALA A 169 3.69 3.61 5.55
C ALA A 169 3.66 2.07 5.66
N LEU A 170 3.53 1.34 4.55
CA LEU A 170 3.46 -0.12 4.52
C LEU A 170 4.52 -0.78 3.63
N TRP A 171 5.33 -0.01 2.91
CA TRP A 171 6.26 -0.57 1.92
C TRP A 171 7.66 -0.73 2.49
N PHE A 172 8.20 0.31 3.14
CA PHE A 172 9.58 0.31 3.57
C PHE A 172 9.88 -0.80 4.60
N THR A 173 10.85 -1.69 4.32
CA THR A 173 11.22 -2.82 5.20
C THR A 173 12.56 -2.57 5.88
N TRP A 174 12.73 -2.97 7.14
CA TRP A 174 14.00 -2.77 7.86
C TRP A 174 15.24 -3.32 7.14
N ARG A 175 15.05 -4.32 6.27
CA ARG A 175 16.14 -4.98 5.54
C ARG A 175 17.00 -3.98 4.78
N ASP A 176 16.41 -2.92 4.23
CA ASP A 176 17.12 -1.96 3.39
C ASP A 176 18.17 -1.14 4.17
N PHE A 177 18.12 -1.14 5.51
CA PHE A 177 19.00 -0.34 6.37
C PHE A 177 19.71 -1.16 7.45
N SER A 178 19.56 -2.47 7.43
CA SER A 178 20.10 -3.36 8.47
C SER A 178 21.63 -3.34 8.60
N GLY A 179 22.36 -2.82 7.60
CA GLY A 179 23.81 -2.67 7.61
C GLY A 179 24.34 -1.29 8.00
N ASP A 180 23.46 -0.28 8.11
CA ASP A 180 23.88 1.10 8.35
C ASP A 180 23.96 1.44 9.85
N PHE A 181 23.42 0.59 10.73
CA PHE A 181 23.33 0.85 12.18
C PHE A 181 24.10 -0.18 13.00
N CYS A 182 24.61 0.22 14.17
CA CYS A 182 25.08 -0.72 15.18
C CYS A 182 23.93 -1.64 15.66
N LYS A 183 24.24 -2.82 16.21
CA LYS A 183 23.22 -3.84 16.53
C LYS A 183 22.11 -3.33 17.46
N PRO A 184 22.41 -2.56 18.54
CA PRO A 184 21.38 -2.03 19.42
C PRO A 184 20.41 -1.05 18.71
N CYS A 185 20.96 -0.09 17.97
CA CYS A 185 20.16 0.85 17.16
C CYS A 185 19.35 0.13 16.09
N ALA A 186 19.94 -0.88 15.44
CA ALA A 186 19.25 -1.66 14.43
C ALA A 186 18.05 -2.42 15.01
N SER A 187 18.21 -3.00 16.20
CA SER A 187 17.14 -3.69 16.92
C SER A 187 16.02 -2.72 17.31
N ALA A 188 16.37 -1.58 17.91
CA ALA A 188 15.42 -0.56 18.35
C ALA A 188 14.62 0.03 17.17
N GLY A 189 15.32 0.42 16.10
CA GLY A 189 14.69 0.93 14.88
C GLY A 189 13.77 -0.09 14.20
N LYS A 190 14.20 -1.37 14.12
CA LYS A 190 13.37 -2.44 13.57
C LYS A 190 12.07 -2.63 14.37
N ALA A 191 12.15 -2.59 15.70
CA ALA A 191 10.98 -2.71 16.56
C ALA A 191 10.03 -1.52 16.39
N ALA A 192 10.55 -0.29 16.36
CA ALA A 192 9.76 0.92 16.14
C ALA A 192 9.08 0.93 14.76
N GLN A 193 9.81 0.55 13.72
CA GLN A 193 9.26 0.41 12.36
C GLN A 193 8.16 -0.66 12.31
N ALA A 194 8.38 -1.84 12.89
CA ALA A 194 7.39 -2.91 12.90
C ALA A 194 6.09 -2.49 13.61
N ALA A 195 6.20 -1.77 14.73
CA ALA A 195 5.05 -1.21 15.44
C ALA A 195 4.29 -0.18 14.57
N SER A 196 5.02 0.73 13.91
CA SER A 196 4.45 1.74 13.02
C SER A 196 3.72 1.11 11.83
N ARG A 197 4.33 0.10 11.19
CA ARG A 197 3.70 -0.68 10.10
C ARG A 197 2.44 -1.41 10.56
N GLY A 198 2.47 -1.99 11.76
CA GLY A 198 1.32 -2.64 12.37
C GLY A 198 0.13 -1.67 12.51
N LYS A 199 0.38 -0.47 13.04
CA LYS A 199 -0.64 0.58 13.16
C LYS A 199 -1.12 1.08 11.79
N ALA A 200 -0.20 1.31 10.85
CA ALA A 200 -0.54 1.73 9.48
C ALA A 200 -1.48 0.72 8.82
N TRP A 201 -1.21 -0.58 9.02
CA TRP A 201 -2.05 -1.64 8.46
C TRP A 201 -3.46 -1.57 9.03
N GLN A 202 -3.60 -1.47 10.36
CA GLN A 202 -4.92 -1.39 11.00
C GLN A 202 -5.72 -0.16 10.56
N ALA A 203 -5.03 0.98 10.35
CA ALA A 203 -5.64 2.22 9.90
C ALA A 203 -5.95 2.26 8.40
N LEU A 204 -5.36 1.37 7.59
CA LEU A 204 -5.42 1.42 6.13
C LEU A 204 -6.84 1.59 5.54
N PRO A 205 -7.86 0.82 5.97
CA PRO A 205 -9.22 1.00 5.45
C PRO A 205 -9.79 2.39 5.76
N SER A 206 -9.51 2.90 6.96
CA SER A 206 -10.03 4.18 7.42
C SER A 206 -9.46 5.36 6.63
N PHE A 207 -8.24 5.24 6.09
CA PHE A 207 -7.68 6.26 5.19
C PHE A 207 -8.59 6.49 3.98
N PHE A 208 -9.21 5.43 3.46
CA PHE A 208 -10.13 5.49 2.32
C PHE A 208 -11.62 5.63 2.71
N GLY A 209 -11.90 5.90 4.00
CA GLY A 209 -13.28 6.06 4.49
C GLY A 209 -14.06 4.75 4.60
N LEU A 210 -13.36 3.62 4.72
CA LEU A 210 -13.96 2.31 4.90
C LEU A 210 -13.97 1.90 6.37
N ALA A 211 -14.80 0.90 6.70
CA ALA A 211 -14.86 0.29 8.03
C ALA A 211 -13.56 -0.46 8.36
N ALA A 212 -13.35 -0.77 9.64
CA ALA A 212 -12.18 -1.52 10.08
C ALA A 212 -12.12 -2.91 9.43
N TRP A 213 -10.93 -3.51 9.34
CA TRP A 213 -10.71 -4.81 8.68
C TRP A 213 -11.69 -5.92 9.11
N LYS A 214 -12.03 -5.99 10.40
CA LYS A 214 -12.95 -7.01 10.93
C LYS A 214 -14.40 -6.82 10.49
N GLU A 215 -14.75 -5.61 10.07
CA GLU A 215 -16.10 -5.19 9.68
C GLU A 215 -16.27 -5.13 8.16
N LEU A 216 -15.16 -5.12 7.40
CA LEU A 216 -15.19 -5.19 5.95
C LEU A 216 -15.80 -6.51 5.50
N LYS A 217 -16.80 -6.42 4.65
CA LYS A 217 -17.48 -7.56 4.04
C LYS A 217 -17.68 -7.26 2.58
N ASP A 218 -17.46 -8.26 1.73
CA ASP A 218 -17.81 -8.14 0.33
C ASP A 218 -19.31 -8.38 0.16
N VAL A 219 -19.90 -7.68 -0.80
CA VAL A 219 -21.30 -7.91 -1.18
C VAL A 219 -21.38 -9.27 -1.88
N GLN A 220 -22.20 -10.18 -1.33
CA GLN A 220 -22.54 -11.46 -1.93
C GLN A 220 -23.67 -11.32 -2.94
#